data_AF-A0AA38WI82-F1
#
_entry.id   AF-A0AA38WI82-F1
#
_cell.length_a   1.000
_cell.length_b   1.000
_cell.length_c   1.000
_cell.angle_alpha   90.00
_cell.angle_beta   90.00
_cell.angle_gamma   90.00
#
_symmetry.space_group_name_H-M   'P 1'
#
loop_
_entity.id
_entity.type
_entity.pdbx_description
1 polymer ?
#
loop_
_entity_poly.entity_id
_entity_poly.type
_entity_poly.pdbx_seq_one_letter_code
_entity_poly.pdbx_strand_id
1 'polypeptide(L)'
;MENENSIISSKQSSIRRRSSLREIKMSKEIIGSEYQQWKRRMIHFLDLLDENLMKFIRKGPIRLTVTVAAVPRTDTCPALLAYVVEKPVDMYSPEQIECHLIDKRVLTLLIMELPNDMYARVDSLTNARDVWLEIE
;
A
#
# COMPACT_ATOMS: atom_id res chain seq x y z
N MET A 1 1.96 39.64 -42.19
CA MET A 1 2.96 39.31 -41.14
C MET A 1 2.34 38.63 -39.91
N GLU A 2 1.05 38.73 -39.63
CA GLU A 2 0.44 38.12 -38.42
C GLU A 2 0.33 36.58 -38.46
N ASN A 3 0.25 35.99 -39.66
CA ASN A 3 0.01 34.55 -39.82
C ASN A 3 1.25 33.69 -39.45
N GLU A 4 2.46 34.22 -39.65
CA GLU A 4 3.71 33.49 -39.34
C GLU A 4 3.95 33.40 -37.83
N ASN A 5 3.62 34.46 -37.07
CA ASN A 5 3.76 34.46 -35.61
C ASN A 5 2.81 33.45 -34.94
N SER A 6 1.60 33.27 -35.48
CA SER A 6 0.65 32.25 -35.00
C SER A 6 1.16 30.83 -35.23
N ILE A 7 1.78 30.57 -36.39
CA ILE A 7 2.37 29.26 -36.73
C ILE A 7 3.59 28.96 -35.85
N ILE A 8 4.42 29.97 -35.54
CA ILE A 8 5.61 29.80 -34.69
C ILE A 8 5.21 29.52 -33.24
N SER A 9 4.20 30.24 -32.70
CA SER A 9 3.66 30.00 -31.36
C SER A 9 3.01 28.62 -31.22
N SER A 10 2.27 28.18 -32.25
CA SER A 10 1.72 26.82 -32.34
C SER A 10 2.80 25.73 -32.36
N LYS A 11 3.87 25.92 -33.14
CA LYS A 11 4.99 24.98 -33.19
C LYS A 11 5.75 24.92 -31.86
N GLN A 12 6.03 26.06 -31.23
CA GLN A 12 6.71 26.10 -29.93
C GLN A 12 5.89 25.43 -28.81
N SER A 13 4.58 25.68 -28.76
CA SER A 13 3.69 25.02 -27.78
C SER A 13 3.59 23.50 -28.01
N SER A 14 3.57 23.06 -29.27
CA SER A 14 3.58 21.62 -29.60
C SER A 14 4.91 20.93 -29.26
N ILE A 15 6.05 21.62 -29.42
CA ILE A 15 7.38 21.11 -29.03
C ILE A 15 7.48 21.00 -27.51
N ARG A 16 7.03 22.03 -26.78
CA ARG A 16 7.05 22.06 -25.32
C ARG A 16 6.18 20.94 -24.72
N ARG A 17 5.00 20.67 -25.30
CA ARG A 17 4.15 19.53 -24.93
C ARG A 17 4.85 18.18 -25.19
N ARG A 18 5.52 18.01 -26.33
CA ARG A 18 6.24 16.76 -26.64
C ARG A 18 7.46 16.53 -25.76
N SER A 19 8.17 17.57 -25.34
CA SER A 19 9.27 17.44 -24.38
C SER A 19 8.76 17.09 -22.98
N SER A 20 7.70 17.77 -22.51
CA SER A 20 7.05 17.45 -21.23
C SER A 20 6.50 16.01 -21.20
N LEU A 21 5.85 15.54 -22.27
CA LEU A 21 5.38 14.16 -22.36
C LEU A 21 6.52 13.13 -22.36
N ARG A 22 7.68 13.47 -22.94
CA ARG A 22 8.86 12.60 -22.91
C ARG A 22 9.51 12.56 -21.54
N GLU A 23 9.61 13.69 -20.84
CA GLU A 23 10.10 13.77 -19.47
C GLU A 23 9.20 12.99 -18.50
N ILE A 24 7.87 13.13 -18.63
CA ILE A 24 6.88 12.36 -17.85
C ILE A 24 6.96 10.86 -18.16
N LYS A 25 7.22 10.49 -19.41
CA LYS A 25 7.37 9.08 -19.80
C LYS A 25 8.66 8.48 -19.26
N MET A 26 9.79 9.19 -19.38
CA MET A 26 11.07 8.74 -18.84
C MET A 26 11.04 8.67 -17.31
N SER A 27 10.43 9.64 -16.62
CA SER A 27 10.29 9.58 -15.17
C SER A 27 9.45 8.37 -14.73
N LYS A 28 8.35 8.07 -15.42
CA LYS A 28 7.56 6.86 -15.15
C LYS A 28 8.33 5.56 -15.39
N GLU A 29 9.15 5.49 -16.45
CA GLU A 29 9.97 4.30 -16.76
C GLU A 29 11.11 4.10 -15.74
N ILE A 30 11.78 5.17 -15.31
CA ILE A 30 12.83 5.13 -14.29
C ILE A 30 12.24 4.67 -12.95
N ILE A 31 11.14 5.29 -12.54
CA ILE A 31 10.39 4.94 -11.33
C ILE A 31 10.02 3.43 -11.36
N GLY A 32 9.50 2.92 -12.48
CA GLY A 32 9.20 1.49 -12.66
C GLY A 32 10.41 0.57 -12.47
N SER A 33 11.59 0.98 -12.93
CA SER A 33 12.82 0.20 -12.78
C SER A 33 13.37 0.21 -11.34
N GLU A 34 13.22 1.33 -10.63
CA GLU A 34 13.63 1.48 -9.23
C GLU A 34 12.76 0.62 -8.30
N TYR A 35 11.44 0.55 -8.57
CA TYR A 35 10.51 -0.36 -7.86
C TYR A 35 10.97 -1.83 -7.93
N GLN A 36 11.35 -2.30 -9.12
CA GLN A 36 11.77 -3.69 -9.32
C GLN A 36 13.13 -3.99 -8.67
N GLN A 37 14.03 -3.01 -8.61
CA GLN A 37 15.30 -3.14 -7.90
C GLN A 37 15.10 -3.10 -6.37
N TRP A 38 14.24 -2.23 -5.87
CA TRP A 38 13.86 -2.19 -4.47
C TRP A 38 13.22 -3.51 -4.03
N LYS A 39 12.25 -4.05 -4.78
CA LYS A 39 11.62 -5.36 -4.47
C LYS A 39 12.66 -6.48 -4.35
N ARG A 40 13.61 -6.56 -5.28
CA ARG A 40 14.68 -7.58 -5.22
C ARG A 40 15.56 -7.42 -3.99
N ARG A 41 15.99 -6.20 -3.66
CA ARG A 41 16.77 -5.93 -2.45
C ARG A 41 15.98 -6.30 -1.20
N MET A 42 14.70 -5.92 -1.15
CA MET A 42 13.81 -6.18 -0.02
C MET A 42 13.60 -7.68 0.22
N ILE A 43 13.42 -8.49 -0.84
CA ILE A 43 13.35 -9.96 -0.72
C ILE A 43 14.62 -10.49 -0.04
N HIS A 44 15.79 -10.12 -0.55
CA HIS A 44 17.06 -10.58 0.03
C HIS A 44 17.27 -10.10 1.48
N PHE A 45 16.87 -8.86 1.79
CA PHE A 45 16.96 -8.31 3.13
C PHE A 45 16.04 -9.06 4.11
N LEU A 46 14.79 -9.30 3.73
CA LEU A 46 13.82 -10.02 4.55
C LEU A 46 14.21 -11.49 4.73
N ASP A 47 14.65 -12.16 3.67
CA ASP A 47 15.11 -13.56 3.74
C ASP A 47 16.35 -13.70 4.65
N LEU A 48 17.25 -12.71 4.67
CA LEU A 48 18.40 -12.69 5.59
C LEU A 48 17.99 -12.47 7.05
N LEU A 49 16.95 -11.67 7.31
CA LEU A 49 16.45 -11.42 8.66
C LEU A 49 15.67 -12.61 9.22
N ASP A 50 14.74 -13.16 8.44
CA ASP A 50 13.95 -14.34 8.75
C ASP A 50 13.20 -14.81 7.49
N GLU A 51 13.50 -16.03 7.04
CA GLU A 51 12.91 -16.68 5.87
C GLU A 51 11.37 -16.76 5.90
N ASN A 52 10.74 -16.57 7.06
CA ASN A 52 9.30 -16.58 7.20
C ASN A 52 8.64 -15.23 6.92
N LEU A 53 9.37 -14.11 6.95
CA LEU A 53 8.78 -12.77 6.74
C LEU A 53 8.15 -12.65 5.35
N MET A 54 8.83 -13.14 4.32
CA MET A 54 8.28 -13.18 2.96
C MET A 54 7.05 -14.09 2.86
N LYS A 55 7.00 -15.18 3.62
CA LYS A 55 5.81 -16.05 3.69
C LYS A 55 4.64 -15.33 4.36
N PHE A 56 4.90 -14.54 5.40
CA PHE A 56 3.89 -13.72 6.07
C PHE A 56 3.33 -12.63 5.15
N ILE A 57 4.17 -11.91 4.39
CA ILE A 57 3.69 -10.93 3.39
C ILE A 57 2.74 -11.59 2.40
N ARG A 58 3.13 -12.75 1.85
CA ARG A 58 2.31 -13.47 0.87
C ARG A 58 1.00 -13.98 1.45
N LYS A 59 1.01 -14.43 2.71
CA LYS A 59 -0.19 -14.88 3.42
C LYS A 59 -1.11 -13.70 3.76
N GLY A 60 -0.54 -12.55 4.09
CA GLY A 60 -1.26 -11.36 4.52
C GLY A 60 -1.62 -11.37 6.01
N PRO A 61 -2.13 -10.23 6.49
CA PRO A 61 -2.45 -10.05 7.89
C PRO A 61 -3.56 -11.03 8.32
N ILE A 62 -3.54 -11.42 9.60
CA ILE A 62 -4.64 -12.20 10.16
C ILE A 62 -5.85 -11.26 10.34
N ARG A 63 -6.95 -11.56 9.65
CA ARG A 63 -8.24 -10.89 9.84
C ARG A 63 -9.12 -11.72 10.75
N LEU A 64 -9.09 -11.43 12.04
CA LEU A 64 -9.94 -12.08 13.03
C LEU A 64 -11.22 -11.27 13.22
N THR A 65 -12.34 -11.96 13.30
CA THR A 65 -13.64 -11.34 13.54
C THR A 65 -14.33 -11.98 14.74
N VAL A 66 -15.16 -11.20 15.43
CA VAL A 66 -16.03 -11.66 16.51
C VAL A 66 -17.47 -11.39 16.10
N THR A 67 -18.33 -12.39 16.31
CA THR A 67 -19.77 -12.22 16.13
C THR A 67 -20.36 -11.69 17.42
N VAL A 68 -20.94 -10.49 17.35
CA VAL A 68 -21.73 -9.91 18.44
C VAL A 68 -23.14 -10.47 18.31
N ALA A 69 -23.63 -11.10 19.37
CA ALA A 69 -24.95 -11.71 19.40
C ALA A 69 -26.05 -10.65 19.28
N ALA A 70 -27.20 -11.07 18.74
CA ALA A 70 -28.37 -10.20 18.67
C ALA A 70 -28.84 -9.83 20.08
N VAL A 71 -29.18 -8.55 20.28
CA VAL A 71 -29.77 -8.05 21.53
C VAL A 71 -31.25 -7.80 21.27
N PRO A 72 -32.16 -8.49 21.97
CA PRO A 72 -33.59 -8.24 21.83
C PRO A 72 -33.93 -6.84 22.30
N ARG A 73 -35.06 -6.30 21.81
CA ARG A 73 -35.56 -4.99 22.24
C ARG A 73 -35.77 -4.98 23.76
N THR A 74 -35.31 -3.93 24.43
CA THR A 74 -35.62 -3.63 25.83
C THR A 74 -36.39 -2.31 25.92
N ASP A 75 -36.87 -1.95 27.11
CA ASP A 75 -37.60 -0.69 27.33
C ASP A 75 -36.75 0.55 27.04
N THR A 76 -35.42 0.42 27.09
CA THR A 76 -34.46 1.52 26.91
C THR A 76 -33.67 1.46 25.60
N CYS A 77 -33.71 0.35 24.86
CA CYS A 77 -32.91 0.17 23.65
C CYS A 77 -33.65 -0.64 22.57
N PRO A 78 -33.59 -0.22 21.28
CA PRO A 78 -34.17 -1.00 20.18
C PRO A 78 -33.44 -2.34 19.99
N ALA A 79 -34.10 -3.28 19.31
CA ALA A 79 -33.49 -4.56 18.97
C ALA A 79 -32.28 -4.36 18.05
N LEU A 80 -31.16 -4.99 18.39
CA LEU A 80 -29.95 -5.07 17.58
C LEU A 80 -29.81 -6.47 17.02
N LEU A 81 -29.66 -6.58 15.70
CA LEU A 81 -29.38 -7.84 15.04
C LEU A 81 -27.93 -8.26 15.32
N ALA A 82 -27.65 -9.56 15.21
CA ALA A 82 -26.29 -10.06 15.29
C ALA A 82 -25.46 -9.45 14.15
N TYR A 83 -24.24 -9.03 14.47
CA TYR A 83 -23.33 -8.46 13.49
C TYR A 83 -21.90 -8.92 13.76
N VAL A 84 -21.07 -8.83 12.72
CA VAL A 84 -19.67 -9.23 12.79
C VAL A 84 -18.82 -7.97 12.87
N VAL A 85 -17.87 -7.96 13.81
CA VAL A 85 -16.89 -6.89 13.97
C VAL A 85 -15.49 -7.47 13.97
N GLU A 86 -14.51 -6.64 13.62
CA GLU A 86 -13.11 -7.02 13.77
C GLU A 86 -12.81 -7.32 15.24
N LYS A 87 -12.10 -8.43 15.46
CA LYS A 87 -11.69 -8.83 16.80
C LYS A 87 -10.68 -7.80 17.31
N PRO A 88 -10.89 -7.20 18.48
CA PRO A 88 -9.93 -6.26 19.02
C PRO A 88 -8.67 -7.03 19.51
N VAL A 89 -7.52 -6.37 19.42
CA VAL A 89 -6.18 -7.00 19.63
C VAL A 89 -5.99 -7.47 21.07
N ASP A 90 -6.66 -6.85 22.03
CA ASP A 90 -6.72 -7.24 23.44
C ASP A 90 -7.31 -8.64 23.67
N MET A 91 -8.15 -9.13 22.75
CA MET A 91 -8.74 -10.47 22.81
C MET A 91 -7.92 -11.53 22.07
N TYR A 92 -6.76 -11.19 21.52
CA TYR A 92 -5.96 -12.12 20.72
C TYR A 92 -5.34 -13.20 21.61
N SER A 93 -5.29 -14.43 21.11
CA SER A 93 -4.46 -15.47 21.73
C SER A 93 -2.97 -15.13 21.56
N PRO A 94 -2.06 -15.71 22.35
CA PRO A 94 -0.62 -15.45 22.22
C PRO A 94 -0.09 -15.64 20.79
N GLU A 95 -0.52 -16.70 20.10
CA GLU A 95 -0.15 -16.98 18.70
C GLU A 95 -0.68 -15.91 17.71
N GLN A 96 -1.89 -15.39 17.96
CA GLN A 96 -2.49 -14.33 17.15
C GLN A 96 -1.77 -13.00 17.35
N ILE A 97 -1.37 -12.71 18.60
CA ILE A 97 -0.53 -11.55 18.92
C ILE A 97 0.80 -11.63 18.19
N GLU A 98 1.46 -12.79 18.22
CA GLU A 98 2.73 -13.00 17.54
C GLU A 98 2.61 -12.72 16.03
N CYS A 99 1.61 -13.29 15.37
CA CYS A 99 1.38 -13.06 13.95
C CYS A 99 1.07 -11.58 13.64
N HIS A 100 0.30 -10.91 14.50
CA HIS A 100 0.01 -9.48 14.36
C HIS A 100 1.26 -8.61 14.51
N LEU A 101 2.14 -8.96 15.45
CA LEU A 101 3.42 -8.28 15.65
C LEU A 101 4.37 -8.49 14.46
N ILE A 102 4.38 -9.68 13.87
CA ILE A 102 5.15 -9.95 12.65
C ILE A 102 4.64 -9.08 11.50
N ASP A 103 3.33 -9.01 11.27
CA ASP A 103 2.77 -8.17 10.19
C ASP A 103 3.15 -6.69 10.38
N LYS A 104 3.02 -6.15 11.60
CA LYS A 104 3.47 -4.79 11.94
C LYS A 104 4.96 -4.57 11.73
N ARG A 105 5.78 -5.54 12.14
CA ARG A 105 7.23 -5.48 11.96
C ARG A 105 7.58 -5.41 10.49
N VAL A 106 6.97 -6.27 9.68
CA VAL A 106 7.23 -6.30 8.24
C VAL A 106 6.74 -5.02 7.57
N LEU A 107 5.54 -4.54 7.90
CA LEU A 107 5.03 -3.26 7.41
C LEU A 107 6.01 -2.12 7.70
N THR A 108 6.55 -2.07 8.93
CA THR A 108 7.52 -1.05 9.33
C THR A 108 8.81 -1.15 8.52
N LEU A 109 9.33 -2.36 8.31
CA LEU A 109 10.52 -2.59 7.48
C LEU A 109 10.29 -2.14 6.03
N LEU A 110 9.13 -2.48 5.45
CA LEU A 110 8.78 -2.08 4.09
C LEU A 110 8.71 -0.55 3.96
N ILE A 111 8.03 0.13 4.89
CA ILE A 111 7.86 1.58 4.87
C ILE A 111 9.20 2.31 5.07
N MET A 112 10.02 1.87 6.02
CA MET A 112 11.29 2.54 6.35
C MET A 112 12.33 2.48 5.23
N GLU A 113 12.32 1.41 4.44
CA GLU A 113 13.21 1.25 3.29
C GLU A 113 12.63 1.82 2.00
N LEU A 114 11.38 2.27 2.01
CA LEU A 114 10.71 2.76 0.81
C LEU A 114 11.18 4.17 0.48
N PRO A 115 11.57 4.45 -0.79
CA PRO A 115 11.77 5.81 -1.24
C PRO A 115 10.53 6.69 -1.04
N ASN A 116 10.70 7.95 -0.64
CA ASN A 116 9.60 8.87 -0.29
C ASN A 116 8.57 9.06 -1.41
N ASP A 117 9.03 9.08 -2.65
CA ASP A 117 8.22 9.18 -3.86
C ASP A 117 7.33 7.95 -4.10
N MET A 118 7.76 6.80 -3.58
CA MET A 118 6.99 5.56 -3.56
C MET A 118 6.03 5.51 -2.36
N TYR A 119 6.46 6.04 -1.20
CA TYR A 119 5.67 6.06 0.03
C TYR A 119 4.34 6.79 -0.13
N ALA A 120 4.31 7.90 -0.87
CA ALA A 120 3.09 8.65 -1.12
C ALA A 120 1.97 7.85 -1.84
N ARG A 121 2.26 6.66 -2.39
CA ARG A 121 1.24 5.78 -2.99
C ARG A 121 0.66 4.76 -2.02
N VAL A 122 1.41 4.43 -0.97
CA VAL A 122 1.11 3.33 -0.05
C VAL A 122 0.84 3.81 1.37
N ASP A 123 0.87 5.11 1.62
CA ASP A 123 0.69 5.74 2.93
C ASP A 123 -0.69 5.47 3.56
N SER A 124 -1.71 5.28 2.73
CA SER A 124 -3.07 4.88 3.13
C SER A 124 -3.21 3.40 3.49
N LEU A 125 -2.22 2.56 3.12
CA LEU A 125 -2.29 1.11 3.30
C LEU A 125 -1.84 0.73 4.72
N THR A 126 -2.59 -0.17 5.34
CA THR A 126 -2.45 -0.50 6.76
C THR A 126 -1.80 -1.85 7.04
N ASN A 127 -1.48 -2.62 6.00
CA ASN A 127 -0.86 -3.94 6.14
C ASN A 127 0.24 -4.19 5.12
N ALA A 128 1.20 -5.05 5.49
CA ALA A 128 2.41 -5.30 4.72
C ALA A 128 2.12 -5.90 3.34
N ARG A 129 1.07 -6.73 3.24
CA ARG A 129 0.69 -7.38 1.99
C ARG A 129 0.18 -6.39 0.95
N ASP A 130 -0.71 -5.49 1.36
CA ASP A 130 -1.28 -4.50 0.45
C ASP A 130 -0.18 -3.55 -0.04
N VAL A 131 0.73 -3.12 0.85
CA VAL A 131 1.93 -2.35 0.45
C VAL A 131 2.75 -3.13 -0.59
N TRP A 132 2.98 -4.42 -0.37
CA TRP A 132 3.73 -5.27 -1.30
C TRP A 132 3.07 -5.41 -2.68
N LEU A 133 1.73 -5.49 -2.72
CA LEU A 133 0.94 -5.65 -3.94
C LEU A 133 0.78 -4.35 -4.71
N GLU A 134 0.62 -3.21 -4.03
CA GLU A 134 0.51 -1.89 -4.69
C GLU A 134 1.80 -1.51 -5.43
N ILE A 135 2.92 -2.11 -5.00
CA ILE A 135 4.25 -1.96 -5.61
C ILE A 135 4.46 -2.98 -6.77
N GLU A 136 3.49 -3.84 -7.08
CA GLU A 136 3.55 -4.80 -8.21
C GLU A 136 3.10 -4.19 -9.54
#